data_AF-A0A8C1ZEY0-F1
#
_entry.id   AF-A0A8C1ZEY0-F1
#
_cell.length_a   1.000
_cell.length_b   1.000
_cell.length_c   1.000
_cell.angle_alpha   90.00
_cell.angle_beta   90.00
_cell.angle_gamma   90.00
#
_symmetry.space_group_name_H-M   'P 1'
#
loop_
_entity.id
_entity.type
_entity.pdbx_description
1 polymer ?
#
loop_
_entity_poly.entity_id
_entity_poly.type
_entity_poly.pdbx_seq_one_letter_code
_entity_poly.pdbx_strand_id
1 'polypeptide(L)'
;EISAFFFQSCVNQLSIFSVLRSIITTTAFQILVSSSSPIKPITDTTIITLEGVLPGAGEDPPTIVITAHYDSFGLAPWLAYGADSNGSGVTVLLELVRLFHHLYSDPRSQAPYHLLFSLTGGGKYNFLGTKRWLEENMDHAESSLLHDNVAFVLCLDSLATGDELFLHVSRPPKPGTPQYSFIQQLEQIISARFPWVRFGTVHKKINLQEATLAWEHERYGMKRIPGFTLSHIENPKSELRGSILDTMTQVDIRKLKRNTVIVAESLARFMYNLSDKGSAKDMQVFKGSLDIQDNRLSALMTMITSVPRAVQLMDREPEHTLLISSLEQEFKHYLQQVHRHTFHLDRRVKPATFDLFLGGCIAGYLGIVYYAIQTFGNVYTKLKATVKAKHQ
;
A
#
# COMPACT_ATOMS: atom_id res chain seq x y z
N GLU A 1 -45.04 39.94 20.53
CA GLU A 1 -43.82 40.53 21.11
C GLU A 1 -42.67 39.55 20.88
N ILE A 2 -42.10 39.58 19.67
CA ILE A 2 -40.84 40.25 19.30
C ILE A 2 -39.62 39.59 19.98
N SER A 3 -39.08 38.55 19.33
CA SER A 3 -37.64 38.36 19.06
C SER A 3 -37.43 37.14 18.15
N ALA A 4 -38.17 37.12 17.06
CA ALA A 4 -37.81 36.45 15.82
C ALA A 4 -37.77 37.58 14.77
N PHE A 5 -36.80 37.55 13.86
CA PHE A 5 -36.33 38.65 12.99
C PHE A 5 -35.20 39.48 13.60
N PHE A 6 -33.96 39.03 13.40
CA PHE A 6 -32.92 39.75 12.65
C PHE A 6 -31.63 38.93 12.78
N PHE A 7 -31.29 38.15 11.76
CA PHE A 7 -29.92 37.99 11.21
C PHE A 7 -29.96 37.03 10.01
N GLN A 8 -30.85 37.33 9.06
CA GLN A 8 -30.87 36.77 7.70
C GLN A 8 -30.32 37.85 6.76
N SER A 9 -29.04 38.20 6.89
CA SER A 9 -28.26 38.96 5.89
C SER A 9 -26.87 39.23 6.43
N CYS A 10 -25.91 38.38 6.05
CA CYS A 10 -24.50 38.73 5.78
C CYS A 10 -23.68 37.45 5.61
N VAL A 11 -23.96 36.69 4.54
CA VAL A 11 -23.06 35.58 4.11
C VAL A 11 -22.35 35.91 2.79
N ASN A 12 -22.76 36.97 2.08
CA ASN A 12 -22.20 37.28 0.76
C ASN A 12 -21.01 38.26 0.75
N GLN A 13 -20.41 38.60 1.90
CA GLN A 13 -19.33 39.59 1.92
C GLN A 13 -18.39 39.54 3.15
N LEU A 14 -18.17 38.38 3.75
CA LEU A 14 -17.14 38.25 4.80
C LEU A 14 -15.79 37.91 4.14
N SER A 15 -14.85 38.87 4.17
CA SER A 15 -13.49 38.67 3.70
C SER A 15 -12.83 37.56 4.54
N ILE A 16 -12.01 36.72 3.90
CA ILE A 16 -11.26 35.60 4.52
C ILE A 16 -10.56 36.02 5.83
N PHE A 17 -10.17 37.29 5.95
CA PHE A 17 -9.52 37.87 7.12
C PHE A 17 -10.44 37.93 8.37
N SER A 18 -11.73 38.20 8.19
CA SER A 18 -12.72 38.20 9.27
C SER A 18 -12.97 36.78 9.80
N VAL A 19 -12.98 35.79 8.89
CA VAL A 19 -13.08 34.36 9.22
C VAL A 19 -11.82 33.89 9.96
N LEU A 20 -10.62 34.22 9.46
CA LEU A 20 -9.35 33.88 10.12
C LEU A 20 -9.22 34.51 11.51
N ARG A 21 -9.63 35.77 11.67
CA ARG A 21 -9.59 36.46 12.97
C ARG A 21 -10.54 35.83 13.99
N SER A 22 -11.67 35.27 13.53
CA SER A 22 -12.61 34.53 14.38
C SER A 22 -12.12 33.11 14.75
N ILE A 23 -11.28 32.49 13.90
CA ILE A 23 -10.65 31.18 14.18
C ILE A 23 -9.60 31.28 15.29
N ILE A 24 -8.85 32.38 15.35
CA ILE A 24 -7.78 32.60 16.36
C ILE A 24 -8.36 32.79 17.77
N THR A 25 -9.61 33.23 17.90
CA THR A 25 -10.21 33.62 19.18
C THR A 25 -11.00 32.51 19.89
N THR A 26 -11.15 31.32 19.31
CA THR A 26 -12.05 30.28 19.89
C THR A 26 -11.50 28.87 19.70
N THR A 27 -11.33 28.13 20.81
CA THR A 27 -10.58 26.86 20.89
C THR A 27 -11.36 25.60 20.52
N ALA A 28 -12.62 25.70 20.07
CA ALA A 28 -13.37 24.52 19.65
C ALA A 28 -14.49 24.88 18.66
N PHE A 29 -14.27 24.62 17.37
CA PHE A 29 -15.35 24.45 16.40
C PHE A 29 -15.06 23.27 15.47
N GLN A 30 -16.05 22.38 15.36
CA GLN A 30 -16.17 21.48 14.22
C GLN A 30 -16.57 22.35 13.01
N ILE A 31 -15.78 22.31 11.94
CA ILE A 31 -16.14 22.96 10.68
C ILE A 31 -17.30 22.15 10.08
N LEU A 32 -18.52 22.59 10.36
CA LEU A 32 -19.72 22.07 9.74
C LEU A 32 -19.87 22.79 8.40
N VAL A 33 -19.32 22.18 7.34
CA VAL A 33 -19.57 22.62 5.97
C VAL A 33 -21.04 22.31 5.65
N SER A 34 -21.92 23.29 5.82
CA SER A 34 -23.31 23.20 5.38
C SER A 34 -23.39 23.37 3.86
N SER A 35 -22.97 22.35 3.11
CA SER A 35 -23.26 22.31 1.68
C SER A 35 -24.75 22.08 1.46
N SER A 36 -25.36 22.86 0.56
CA SER A 36 -26.77 22.72 0.15
C SER A 36 -27.07 21.36 -0.51
N SER A 37 -26.04 20.67 -0.98
CA SER A 37 -26.09 19.26 -1.39
C SER A 37 -25.59 18.35 -0.26
N PRO A 38 -26.23 17.20 0.01
CA PRO A 38 -25.69 16.23 0.97
C PRO A 38 -24.28 15.80 0.54
N ILE A 39 -23.33 15.84 1.48
CA ILE A 39 -21.97 15.32 1.27
C ILE A 39 -22.12 13.83 1.02
N LYS A 40 -22.04 13.41 -0.25
CA LYS A 40 -22.09 12.01 -0.62
C LYS A 40 -20.79 11.36 -0.16
N PRO A 41 -20.82 10.42 0.80
CA PRO A 41 -19.62 9.66 1.12
C PRO A 41 -19.15 8.95 -0.15
N ILE A 42 -17.85 9.03 -0.41
CA ILE A 42 -17.23 8.25 -1.49
C ILE A 42 -17.15 6.82 -0.96
N THR A 43 -18.14 5.99 -1.30
CA THR A 43 -18.24 4.59 -0.84
C THR A 43 -17.57 3.63 -1.80
N ASP A 44 -17.60 3.94 -3.09
CA ASP A 44 -17.14 3.06 -4.15
C ASP A 44 -15.83 3.64 -4.70
N THR A 45 -14.71 3.19 -4.16
CA THR A 45 -13.40 3.39 -4.78
C THR A 45 -12.84 2.04 -5.15
N THR A 46 -12.56 1.83 -6.43
CA THR A 46 -11.75 0.68 -6.84
C THR A 46 -10.28 0.91 -6.46
N ILE A 47 -9.60 -0.17 -6.09
CA ILE A 47 -8.17 -0.19 -5.88
C ILE A 47 -7.58 -1.13 -6.90
N ILE A 48 -6.67 -0.62 -7.73
CA ILE A 48 -6.05 -1.40 -8.79
C ILE A 48 -4.63 -1.76 -8.36
N THR A 49 -4.25 -3.02 -8.51
CA THR A 49 -2.85 -3.45 -8.35
C THR A 49 -2.39 -4.11 -9.64
N LEU A 50 -1.22 -3.70 -10.12
CA LEU A 50 -0.57 -4.28 -11.28
C LEU A 50 0.52 -5.23 -10.81
N GLU A 51 0.57 -6.40 -11.43
CA GLU A 51 1.56 -7.43 -11.16
C GLU A 51 2.24 -7.81 -12.47
N GLY A 52 3.55 -8.00 -12.45
CA GLY A 52 4.24 -8.60 -13.59
C GLY A 52 5.44 -9.43 -13.19
N VAL A 53 5.71 -10.48 -13.97
CA VAL A 53 6.71 -11.51 -13.64
C VAL A 53 7.79 -11.58 -14.72
N LEU A 54 9.05 -11.67 -14.28
CA LEU A 54 10.16 -12.18 -15.08
C LEU A 54 10.55 -13.57 -14.54
N PRO A 55 10.36 -14.64 -15.34
CA PRO A 55 10.70 -15.98 -14.89
C PRO A 55 12.23 -16.12 -14.73
N GLY A 56 12.69 -16.82 -13.69
CA GLY A 56 14.10 -17.17 -13.48
C GLY A 56 14.49 -18.46 -14.19
N ALA A 57 15.78 -18.73 -14.25
CA ALA A 57 16.31 -19.99 -14.78
C ALA A 57 16.23 -21.10 -13.72
N GLY A 58 15.58 -22.22 -14.04
CA GLY A 58 15.45 -23.39 -13.15
C GLY A 58 14.05 -24.00 -13.15
N GLU A 59 13.91 -25.17 -12.51
CA GLU A 59 12.63 -25.88 -12.40
C GLU A 59 11.71 -25.22 -11.35
N ASP A 60 12.26 -24.67 -10.25
CA ASP A 60 11.55 -23.88 -9.23
C ASP A 60 12.48 -22.85 -8.54
N PRO A 61 12.91 -21.77 -9.22
CA PRO A 61 13.77 -20.77 -8.59
C PRO A 61 13.01 -19.94 -7.55
N PRO A 62 13.67 -19.48 -6.47
CA PRO A 62 13.06 -18.59 -5.49
C PRO A 62 12.61 -17.25 -6.06
N THR A 63 11.50 -16.72 -5.57
CA THR A 63 10.91 -15.46 -5.99
C THR A 63 11.38 -14.30 -5.12
N ILE A 64 11.86 -13.24 -5.75
CA ILE A 64 12.11 -11.92 -5.14
C ILE A 64 10.98 -11.01 -5.58
N VAL A 65 10.28 -10.42 -4.61
CA VAL A 65 9.18 -9.51 -4.88
C VAL A 65 9.67 -8.07 -4.72
N ILE A 66 9.48 -7.24 -5.72
CA ILE A 66 9.80 -5.81 -5.68
C ILE A 66 8.48 -5.04 -5.74
N THR A 67 8.15 -4.31 -4.67
CA THR A 67 6.89 -3.58 -4.57
C THR A 67 7.09 -2.09 -4.43
N ALA A 68 6.16 -1.33 -5.00
CA ALA A 68 5.98 0.08 -4.68
C ALA A 68 4.49 0.41 -4.77
N HIS A 69 4.04 1.40 -4.02
CA HIS A 69 2.67 1.90 -4.12
C HIS A 69 2.64 3.23 -4.87
N TYR A 70 1.73 3.38 -5.82
CA TYR A 70 1.67 4.59 -6.64
C TYR A 70 0.75 5.67 -6.07
N ASP A 71 0.10 5.46 -4.93
CA ASP A 71 -0.71 6.51 -4.32
C ASP A 71 0.11 7.42 -3.41
N SER A 72 -0.36 8.65 -3.31
CA SER A 72 0.09 9.63 -2.36
C SER A 72 -1.05 10.08 -1.44
N PHE A 73 -0.69 10.85 -0.42
CA PHE A 73 -1.66 11.43 0.51
C PHE A 73 -1.29 12.89 0.72
N GLY A 74 -2.30 13.73 0.76
CA GLY A 74 -2.16 15.15 1.09
C GLY A 74 -3.44 15.62 1.76
N LEU A 75 -3.34 16.74 2.48
CA LEU A 75 -4.50 17.36 3.13
C LEU A 75 -5.62 17.70 2.11
N ALA A 76 -5.24 18.02 0.88
CA ALA A 76 -6.13 18.24 -0.24
C ALA A 76 -5.86 17.17 -1.32
N PRO A 77 -6.84 16.27 -1.61
CA PRO A 77 -6.67 15.20 -2.59
C PRO A 77 -6.22 15.67 -3.97
N TRP A 78 -6.78 16.79 -4.47
CA TRP A 78 -6.47 17.37 -5.79
C TRP A 78 -5.07 17.99 -5.89
N LEU A 79 -4.34 18.13 -4.79
CA LEU A 79 -2.98 18.67 -4.78
C LEU A 79 -1.96 17.63 -4.29
N ALA A 80 -2.38 16.38 -4.06
CA ALA A 80 -1.51 15.32 -3.60
C ALA A 80 -0.77 14.69 -4.79
N TYR A 81 0.27 15.34 -5.30
CA TYR A 81 1.10 14.78 -6.38
C TYR A 81 2.05 13.70 -5.84
N GLY A 82 2.70 13.99 -4.71
CA GLY A 82 3.54 13.04 -3.98
C GLY A 82 4.81 12.67 -4.73
N ALA A 83 5.54 13.63 -5.29
CA ALA A 83 6.69 13.34 -6.14
C ALA A 83 7.72 12.44 -5.43
N ASP A 84 8.21 12.86 -4.27
CA ASP A 84 9.08 12.02 -3.45
C ASP A 84 8.28 11.01 -2.60
N SER A 85 7.07 11.34 -2.15
CA SER A 85 6.13 10.46 -1.43
C SER A 85 5.62 9.35 -2.35
N ASN A 86 6.49 8.37 -2.52
CA ASN A 86 6.44 7.18 -3.35
C ASN A 86 6.32 7.35 -4.87
N GLY A 87 6.22 8.57 -5.42
CA GLY A 87 6.40 8.76 -6.87
C GLY A 87 7.81 8.34 -7.33
N SER A 88 8.80 8.64 -6.50
CA SER A 88 10.20 8.24 -6.67
C SER A 88 10.39 6.72 -6.58
N GLY A 89 9.71 6.04 -5.65
CA GLY A 89 9.77 4.57 -5.52
C GLY A 89 9.19 3.84 -6.72
N VAL A 90 8.06 4.33 -7.25
CA VAL A 90 7.47 3.81 -8.52
C VAL A 90 8.44 4.02 -9.68
N THR A 91 9.07 5.19 -9.77
CA THR A 91 10.06 5.47 -10.84
C THR A 91 11.24 4.51 -10.77
N VAL A 92 11.77 4.26 -9.57
CA VAL A 92 12.85 3.28 -9.36
C VAL A 92 12.39 1.90 -9.79
N LEU A 93 11.19 1.47 -9.39
CA LEU A 93 10.64 0.17 -9.78
C LEU A 93 10.55 0.02 -11.30
N LEU A 94 10.00 1.00 -12.01
CA LEU A 94 9.90 0.98 -13.49
C LEU A 94 11.27 0.91 -14.17
N GLU A 95 12.28 1.57 -13.61
CA GLU A 95 13.63 1.49 -14.15
C GLU A 95 14.28 0.12 -13.88
N LEU A 96 14.05 -0.47 -12.71
CA LEU A 96 14.49 -1.84 -12.42
C LEU A 96 13.85 -2.85 -13.37
N VAL A 97 12.55 -2.70 -13.68
CA VAL A 97 11.86 -3.53 -14.67
C VAL A 97 12.59 -3.51 -16.02
N ARG A 98 12.95 -2.33 -16.53
CA ARG A 98 13.71 -2.18 -17.79
C ARG A 98 15.06 -2.88 -17.73
N LEU A 99 15.83 -2.64 -16.65
CA LEU A 99 17.17 -3.19 -16.50
C LEU A 99 17.16 -4.71 -16.45
N PHE A 100 16.27 -5.28 -15.64
CA PHE A 100 16.16 -6.73 -15.50
C PHE A 100 15.52 -7.39 -16.72
N HIS A 101 14.62 -6.71 -17.43
CA HIS A 101 14.12 -7.21 -18.72
C HIS A 101 15.26 -7.49 -19.71
N HIS A 102 16.16 -6.52 -19.90
CA HIS A 102 17.30 -6.71 -20.81
C HIS A 102 18.23 -7.84 -20.34
N LEU A 103 18.42 -7.98 -19.04
CA LEU A 103 19.28 -9.02 -18.47
C LEU A 103 18.65 -10.43 -18.56
N TYR A 104 17.33 -10.51 -18.45
CA TYR A 104 16.56 -11.76 -18.57
C TYR A 104 16.20 -12.10 -20.02
N SER A 105 16.47 -11.21 -20.98
CA SER A 105 16.20 -11.44 -22.40
C SER A 105 17.08 -12.54 -23.00
N ASP A 106 18.32 -12.70 -22.50
CA ASP A 106 19.21 -13.79 -22.90
C ASP A 106 19.11 -14.95 -21.88
N PRO A 107 18.77 -16.18 -22.30
CA PRO A 107 18.71 -17.34 -21.42
C PRO A 107 20.02 -17.62 -20.67
N ARG A 108 21.17 -17.21 -21.19
CA ARG A 108 22.48 -17.42 -20.55
C ARG A 108 22.73 -16.48 -19.39
N SER A 109 22.15 -15.28 -19.44
CA SER A 109 22.26 -14.29 -18.38
C SER A 109 21.09 -14.32 -17.42
N GLN A 110 20.10 -15.19 -17.63
CA GLN A 110 18.96 -15.33 -16.74
C GLN A 110 19.41 -15.82 -15.34
N ALA A 111 19.02 -15.09 -14.29
CA ALA A 111 19.39 -15.44 -12.92
C ALA A 111 18.49 -16.57 -12.38
N PRO A 112 18.95 -17.34 -11.37
CA PRO A 112 18.17 -18.41 -10.73
C PRO A 112 17.15 -17.85 -9.72
N TYR A 113 16.47 -16.77 -10.06
CA TYR A 113 15.43 -16.13 -9.24
C TYR A 113 14.28 -15.63 -10.12
N HIS A 114 13.04 -15.86 -9.69
CA HIS A 114 11.88 -15.17 -10.26
C HIS A 114 11.84 -13.73 -9.74
N LEU A 115 11.68 -12.76 -10.63
CA LEU A 115 11.43 -11.36 -10.23
C LEU A 115 9.95 -11.05 -10.42
N LEU A 116 9.26 -10.79 -9.32
CA LEU A 116 7.87 -10.35 -9.30
C LEU A 116 7.83 -8.86 -9.00
N PHE A 117 7.32 -8.06 -9.93
CA PHE A 117 7.10 -6.63 -9.76
C PHE A 117 5.64 -6.37 -9.42
N SER A 118 5.38 -5.63 -8.35
CA SER A 118 4.02 -5.27 -7.94
C SER A 118 3.90 -3.76 -7.74
N LEU A 119 2.96 -3.15 -8.46
CA LEU A 119 2.54 -1.76 -8.26
C LEU A 119 1.18 -1.74 -7.60
N THR A 120 1.14 -1.35 -6.33
CA THR A 120 -0.05 -1.43 -5.50
C THR A 120 -0.76 -0.08 -5.39
N GLY A 121 -2.09 -0.12 -5.43
CA GLY A 121 -2.96 0.99 -5.03
C GLY A 121 -3.39 0.87 -3.57
N GLY A 122 -3.97 1.94 -3.01
CA GLY A 122 -4.35 2.02 -1.61
C GLY A 122 -3.17 1.95 -0.62
N GLY A 123 -1.96 2.34 -1.00
CA GLY A 123 -0.76 2.31 -0.15
C GLY A 123 -0.92 3.15 1.12
N LYS A 124 -1.33 4.41 0.95
CA LYS A 124 -1.61 5.34 2.07
C LYS A 124 -2.89 4.97 2.84
N TYR A 125 -3.74 4.13 2.26
CA TYR A 125 -4.93 3.55 2.89
C TYR A 125 -4.57 2.24 3.59
N ASN A 126 -3.53 2.27 4.42
CA ASN A 126 -3.05 1.11 5.18
C ASN A 126 -2.65 -0.08 4.28
N PHE A 127 -2.04 0.19 3.12
CA PHE A 127 -1.59 -0.83 2.15
C PHE A 127 -2.68 -1.82 1.78
N LEU A 128 -3.86 -1.29 1.44
CA LEU A 128 -5.03 -2.11 1.21
C LEU A 128 -4.92 -2.93 -0.09
N GLY A 129 -4.34 -2.37 -1.16
CA GLY A 129 -4.09 -3.12 -2.38
C GLY A 129 -3.16 -4.30 -2.12
N THR A 130 -2.03 -4.07 -1.45
CA THR A 130 -1.10 -5.12 -1.02
C THR A 130 -1.79 -6.19 -0.17
N LYS A 131 -2.64 -5.78 0.78
CA LYS A 131 -3.41 -6.72 1.61
C LYS A 131 -4.30 -7.63 0.76
N ARG A 132 -5.10 -7.06 -0.13
CA ARG A 132 -6.05 -7.82 -0.95
C ARG A 132 -5.34 -8.72 -1.95
N TRP A 133 -4.30 -8.19 -2.59
CA TRP A 133 -3.45 -8.95 -3.49
C TRP A 133 -2.79 -10.14 -2.78
N LEU A 134 -2.31 -9.97 -1.54
CA LEU A 134 -1.81 -11.08 -0.71
C LEU A 134 -2.89 -12.10 -0.36
N GLU A 135 -4.11 -11.66 -0.04
CA GLU A 135 -5.23 -12.56 0.25
C GLU A 135 -5.57 -13.42 -0.98
N GLU A 136 -5.71 -12.81 -2.16
CA GLU A 136 -5.99 -13.56 -3.40
C GLU A 136 -4.86 -14.53 -3.76
N ASN A 137 -3.60 -14.10 -3.68
CA ASN A 137 -2.47 -14.97 -3.99
C ASN A 137 -2.33 -16.13 -3.00
N MET A 138 -2.69 -15.93 -1.74
CA MET A 138 -2.70 -17.02 -0.76
C MET A 138 -3.87 -17.97 -0.94
N ASP A 139 -5.02 -17.50 -1.40
CA ASP A 139 -6.20 -18.35 -1.60
C ASP A 139 -6.06 -19.25 -2.86
N HIS A 140 -5.26 -18.85 -3.85
CA HIS A 140 -4.97 -19.62 -5.06
C HIS A 140 -3.66 -20.41 -4.95
N ALA A 141 -3.69 -21.53 -4.20
CA ALA A 141 -2.51 -22.33 -3.87
C ALA A 141 -1.80 -22.98 -5.07
N GLU A 142 -2.47 -23.19 -6.21
CA GLU A 142 -1.88 -23.88 -7.37
C GLU A 142 -1.20 -22.95 -8.40
N SER A 143 -1.45 -21.64 -8.33
CA SER A 143 -0.93 -20.68 -9.32
C SER A 143 -0.01 -19.60 -8.74
N SER A 144 0.07 -19.46 -7.42
CA SER A 144 0.78 -18.33 -6.82
C SER A 144 2.23 -18.65 -6.47
N LEU A 145 3.14 -17.87 -7.06
CA LEU A 145 4.59 -17.88 -6.80
C LEU A 145 4.98 -17.51 -5.36
N LEU A 146 3.99 -17.20 -4.51
CA LEU A 146 4.18 -16.70 -3.15
C LEU A 146 4.07 -17.76 -2.05
N HIS A 147 3.59 -18.97 -2.35
CA HIS A 147 3.20 -19.93 -1.30
C HIS A 147 4.37 -20.50 -0.51
N ASP A 148 5.49 -20.87 -1.15
CA ASP A 148 6.58 -21.57 -0.43
C ASP A 148 8.01 -21.14 -0.80
N ASN A 149 8.22 -20.39 -1.89
CA ASN A 149 9.57 -20.11 -2.40
C ASN A 149 9.90 -18.62 -2.49
N VAL A 150 9.40 -17.78 -1.57
CA VAL A 150 9.74 -16.34 -1.56
C VAL A 150 11.03 -16.12 -0.78
N ALA A 151 12.08 -15.62 -1.46
CA ALA A 151 13.34 -15.28 -0.82
C ALA A 151 13.18 -14.06 0.11
N PHE A 152 12.67 -12.96 -0.42
CA PHE A 152 12.26 -11.77 0.33
C PHE A 152 11.46 -10.80 -0.54
N VAL A 153 10.83 -9.84 0.13
CA VAL A 153 10.12 -8.70 -0.47
C VAL A 153 10.92 -7.41 -0.23
N LEU A 154 11.27 -6.72 -1.31
CA LEU A 154 11.86 -5.39 -1.33
C LEU A 154 10.78 -4.37 -1.65
N CYS A 155 10.32 -3.63 -0.63
CA CYS A 155 9.42 -2.51 -0.83
C CYS A 155 10.24 -1.22 -1.04
N LEU A 156 9.95 -0.47 -2.10
CA LEU A 156 10.55 0.82 -2.38
C LEU A 156 9.58 1.93 -1.93
N ASP A 157 10.06 2.87 -1.13
CA ASP A 157 9.29 4.05 -0.74
C ASP A 157 10.24 5.25 -0.65
N SER A 158 9.86 6.38 -1.23
CA SER A 158 10.53 7.68 -1.07
C SER A 158 12.06 7.61 -1.18
N LEU A 159 12.59 7.63 -2.41
CA LEU A 159 14.01 7.47 -2.73
C LEU A 159 14.60 8.64 -3.53
N ALA A 160 13.89 9.76 -3.70
CA ALA A 160 14.40 10.89 -4.48
C ALA A 160 15.23 11.86 -3.64
N THR A 161 14.92 12.03 -2.37
CA THR A 161 15.56 13.05 -1.51
C THR A 161 16.54 12.43 -0.53
N GLY A 162 17.48 13.23 -0.02
CA GLY A 162 18.38 12.85 1.07
C GLY A 162 19.64 12.06 0.67
N ASP A 163 20.63 12.10 1.54
CA ASP A 163 21.88 11.32 1.43
C ASP A 163 21.92 10.17 2.44
N GLU A 164 20.81 9.95 3.15
CA GLU A 164 20.61 8.89 4.11
C GLU A 164 19.67 7.85 3.48
N LEU A 165 19.99 6.57 3.66
CA LEU A 165 19.17 5.44 3.24
C LEU A 165 18.91 4.56 4.45
N PHE A 166 17.63 4.38 4.76
CA PHE A 166 17.17 3.56 5.86
C PHE A 166 16.49 2.29 5.35
N LEU A 167 16.90 1.16 5.92
CA LEU A 167 16.27 -0.12 5.72
C LEU A 167 15.34 -0.42 6.90
N HIS A 168 14.04 -0.41 6.65
CA HIS A 168 13.03 -0.70 7.65
C HIS A 168 12.72 -2.19 7.67
N VAL A 169 12.92 -2.82 8.83
CA VAL A 169 12.69 -4.26 9.03
C VAL A 169 11.74 -4.51 10.19
N SER A 170 10.80 -5.45 9.98
CA SER A 170 9.84 -5.89 11.00
C SER A 170 10.41 -6.93 11.96
N ARG A 171 11.34 -7.75 11.45
CA ARG A 171 12.08 -8.77 12.18
C ARG A 171 13.56 -8.61 11.82
N PRO A 172 14.47 -8.63 12.80
CA PRO A 172 15.88 -8.54 12.50
C PRO A 172 16.30 -9.75 11.65
N PRO A 173 17.01 -9.54 10.52
CA PRO A 173 17.43 -10.61 9.64
C PRO A 173 18.46 -11.50 10.36
N LYS A 174 18.25 -12.82 10.31
CA LYS A 174 19.18 -13.78 10.92
C LYS A 174 20.33 -14.09 9.95
N PRO A 175 21.56 -14.32 10.44
CA PRO A 175 22.66 -14.76 9.59
C PRO A 175 22.28 -16.07 8.88
N GLY A 176 22.62 -16.17 7.58
CA GLY A 176 22.25 -17.30 6.72
C GLY A 176 20.90 -17.19 6.01
N THR A 177 20.11 -16.13 6.27
CA THR A 177 18.90 -15.85 5.49
C THR A 177 19.23 -15.06 4.21
N PRO A 178 18.49 -15.24 3.10
CA PRO A 178 18.71 -14.47 1.87
C PRO A 178 18.56 -12.97 2.09
N GLN A 179 17.66 -12.56 2.99
CA GLN A 179 17.49 -11.18 3.42
C GLN A 179 18.80 -10.61 4.01
N TYR A 180 19.48 -11.35 4.88
CA TYR A 180 20.73 -10.91 5.48
C TYR A 180 21.83 -10.77 4.42
N SER A 181 21.96 -11.75 3.52
CA SER A 181 22.93 -11.70 2.43
C SER A 181 22.71 -10.50 1.51
N PHE A 182 21.46 -10.16 1.18
CA PHE A 182 21.16 -8.96 0.39
C PHE A 182 21.61 -7.67 1.11
N ILE A 183 21.35 -7.56 2.42
CA ILE A 183 21.73 -6.37 3.21
C ILE A 183 23.26 -6.21 3.23
N GLN A 184 24.00 -7.31 3.38
CA GLN A 184 25.47 -7.28 3.29
C GLN A 184 25.95 -6.77 1.92
N GLN A 185 25.34 -7.23 0.82
CA GLN A 185 25.70 -6.75 -0.52
C GLN A 185 25.42 -5.26 -0.69
N LEU A 186 24.31 -4.78 -0.13
CA LEU A 186 23.93 -3.38 -0.17
C LEU A 186 24.92 -2.52 0.63
N GLU A 187 25.32 -2.92 1.83
CA GLU A 187 26.33 -2.26 2.65
C GLU A 187 27.71 -2.22 1.95
N GLN A 188 28.11 -3.31 1.30
CA GLN A 188 29.35 -3.39 0.53
C GLN A 188 29.36 -2.42 -0.66
N ILE A 189 28.26 -2.29 -1.40
CA ILE A 189 28.18 -1.35 -2.53
C ILE A 189 28.24 0.09 -2.05
N ILE A 190 27.49 0.41 -0.99
CA ILE A 190 27.46 1.77 -0.43
C ILE A 190 28.86 2.15 0.05
N SER A 191 29.51 1.30 0.85
CA SER A 191 30.87 1.57 1.36
C SER A 191 31.92 1.67 0.24
N ALA A 192 31.83 0.85 -0.81
CA ALA A 192 32.83 0.84 -1.88
C ALA A 192 32.66 1.97 -2.91
N ARG A 193 31.42 2.34 -3.25
CA ARG A 193 31.12 3.30 -4.34
C ARG A 193 30.61 4.65 -3.86
N PHE A 194 29.88 4.67 -2.75
CA PHE A 194 29.15 5.84 -2.27
C PHE A 194 29.41 6.09 -0.77
N PRO A 195 30.67 6.35 -0.36
CA PRO A 195 31.03 6.48 1.06
C PRO A 195 30.34 7.65 1.78
N TRP A 196 29.81 8.62 1.04
CA TRP A 196 29.05 9.75 1.59
C TRP A 196 27.59 9.42 1.91
N VAL A 197 27.07 8.29 1.43
CA VAL A 197 25.68 7.87 1.71
C VAL A 197 25.65 7.16 3.05
N ARG A 198 24.86 7.68 3.99
CA ARG A 198 24.70 7.06 5.30
C ARG A 198 23.65 5.96 5.21
N PHE A 199 24.05 4.72 5.45
CA PHE A 199 23.14 3.59 5.50
C PHE A 199 22.82 3.22 6.96
N GLY A 200 21.54 3.04 7.28
CA GLY A 200 21.09 2.62 8.61
C GLY A 200 19.98 1.57 8.52
N THR A 201 20.00 0.58 9.41
CA THR A 201 18.90 -0.39 9.54
C THR A 201 18.02 0.00 10.73
N VAL A 202 16.74 0.27 10.48
CA VAL A 202 15.74 0.63 11.48
C VAL A 202 14.83 -0.57 11.72
N HIS A 203 14.82 -1.07 12.95
CA HIS A 203 13.94 -2.17 13.33
C HIS A 203 12.72 -1.64 14.09
N LYS A 204 11.53 -1.99 13.60
CA LYS A 204 10.26 -1.70 14.26
C LYS A 204 9.43 -2.98 14.35
N LYS A 205 9.10 -3.40 15.57
CA LYS A 205 8.21 -4.55 15.78
C LYS A 205 6.78 -4.19 15.36
N ILE A 206 6.10 -5.12 14.68
CA ILE A 206 4.71 -4.95 14.25
C ILE A 206 3.78 -4.96 15.47
N ASN A 207 3.02 -3.87 15.63
CA ASN A 207 1.99 -3.75 16.65
C ASN A 207 0.63 -4.16 16.06
N LEU A 208 0.12 -5.33 16.45
CA LEU A 208 -1.17 -5.86 15.96
C LEU A 208 -2.38 -5.05 16.46
N GLN A 209 -2.20 -4.22 17.50
CA GLN A 209 -3.26 -3.38 18.07
C GLN A 209 -3.44 -2.06 17.32
N GLU A 210 -2.43 -1.62 16.57
CA GLU A 210 -2.50 -0.37 15.82
C GLU A 210 -3.31 -0.58 14.55
N ALA A 211 -4.31 0.26 14.31
CA ALA A 211 -5.15 0.16 13.12
C ALA A 211 -4.38 0.52 11.83
N THR A 212 -3.33 1.33 11.93
CA THR A 212 -2.52 1.83 10.82
C THR A 212 -1.12 1.25 10.83
N LEU A 213 -0.69 0.73 9.69
CA LEU A 213 0.67 0.26 9.48
C LEU A 213 1.58 1.40 9.01
N ALA A 214 2.85 1.30 9.37
CA ALA A 214 3.85 2.29 8.99
C ALA A 214 4.42 2.02 7.61
N TRP A 215 4.68 0.77 7.25
CA TRP A 215 5.39 0.41 6.03
C TRP A 215 4.73 -0.78 5.34
N GLU A 216 4.90 -0.86 4.01
CA GLU A 216 4.27 -1.90 3.20
C GLU A 216 4.73 -3.30 3.61
N HIS A 217 6.02 -3.46 3.95
CA HIS A 217 6.59 -4.73 4.40
C HIS A 217 5.93 -5.30 5.68
N GLU A 218 5.27 -4.47 6.50
CA GLU A 218 4.55 -4.95 7.69
C GLU A 218 3.37 -5.87 7.29
N ARG A 219 2.74 -5.64 6.12
CA ARG A 219 1.68 -6.53 5.58
C ARG A 219 2.21 -7.92 5.25
N TYR A 220 3.37 -7.97 4.59
CA TYR A 220 4.06 -9.22 4.28
C TYR A 220 4.48 -9.96 5.56
N GLY A 221 5.01 -9.22 6.54
CA GLY A 221 5.40 -9.78 7.84
C GLY A 221 4.25 -10.41 8.63
N MET A 222 3.02 -9.90 8.49
CA MET A 222 1.82 -10.52 9.07
C MET A 222 1.52 -11.90 8.48
N LYS A 223 1.79 -12.09 7.17
CA LYS A 223 1.65 -13.36 6.46
C LYS A 223 2.89 -14.25 6.54
N ARG A 224 3.86 -13.90 7.39
CA ARG A 224 5.15 -14.59 7.59
C ARG A 224 6.10 -14.56 6.39
N ILE A 225 5.84 -13.68 5.41
CA ILE A 225 6.75 -13.47 4.28
C ILE A 225 7.86 -12.50 4.73
N PRO A 226 9.16 -12.84 4.52
CA PRO A 226 10.26 -11.94 4.85
C PRO A 226 10.24 -10.73 3.92
N GLY A 227 10.29 -9.52 4.48
CA GLY A 227 10.27 -8.30 3.70
C GLY A 227 10.79 -7.09 4.46
N PHE A 228 11.21 -6.08 3.70
CA PHE A 228 11.77 -4.84 4.22
C PHE A 228 11.48 -3.67 3.28
N THR A 229 11.43 -2.46 3.82
CA THR A 229 11.24 -1.25 3.03
C THR A 229 12.52 -0.44 2.98
N LEU A 230 12.97 -0.07 1.78
CA LEU A 230 14.07 0.87 1.59
C LEU A 230 13.50 2.27 1.36
N SER A 231 13.94 3.23 2.17
CA SER A 231 13.51 4.63 2.06
C SER A 231 14.57 5.59 2.59
N HIS A 232 14.56 6.85 2.17
CA HIS A 232 15.42 7.87 2.78
C HIS A 232 14.86 8.43 4.10
N ILE A 233 13.63 8.05 4.47
CA ILE A 233 12.92 8.58 5.64
C ILE A 233 13.14 7.65 6.84
N GLU A 234 13.65 8.18 7.95
CA GLU A 234 13.81 7.40 9.18
C GLU A 234 12.47 7.15 9.88
N ASN A 235 11.63 8.18 10.01
CA ASN A 235 10.37 8.10 10.73
C ASN A 235 9.16 7.99 9.79
N PRO A 236 8.31 6.96 9.92
CA PRO A 236 7.17 6.75 9.02
C PRO A 236 6.11 7.85 9.11
N LYS A 237 6.09 8.61 10.22
CA LYS A 237 5.18 9.74 10.48
C LYS A 237 5.77 11.10 10.05
N SER A 238 6.86 11.10 9.28
CA SER A 238 7.47 12.32 8.76
C SER A 238 6.48 13.12 7.91
N GLU A 239 6.52 14.45 8.04
CA GLU A 239 5.66 15.39 7.30
C GLU A 239 5.86 15.28 5.77
N LEU A 240 7.06 14.90 5.34
CA LEU A 240 7.40 14.70 3.93
C LEU A 240 6.53 13.62 3.26
N ARG A 241 6.02 12.66 4.03
CA ARG A 241 5.30 11.49 3.51
C ARG A 241 3.81 11.77 3.22
N GLY A 242 3.32 12.97 3.51
CA GLY A 242 1.92 13.36 3.35
C GLY A 242 1.70 14.83 3.00
N SER A 243 2.73 15.50 2.47
CA SER A 243 2.69 16.94 2.19
C SER A 243 2.12 17.24 0.81
N ILE A 244 1.32 18.30 0.70
CA ILE A 244 0.85 18.87 -0.57
C ILE A 244 2.01 19.54 -1.34
N LEU A 245 3.05 19.97 -0.63
CA LEU A 245 4.18 20.67 -1.23
C LEU A 245 5.12 19.73 -2.01
N ASP A 246 4.93 18.42 -1.85
CA ASP A 246 5.72 17.39 -2.48
C ASP A 246 5.41 17.29 -3.98
N THR A 247 6.17 18.08 -4.74
CA THR A 247 6.08 18.26 -6.18
C THR A 247 7.43 17.95 -6.83
N MET A 248 7.46 17.83 -8.15
CA MET A 248 8.67 17.53 -8.93
C MET A 248 9.85 18.46 -8.63
N THR A 249 9.58 19.70 -8.17
CA THR A 249 10.62 20.69 -7.83
C THR A 249 11.53 20.27 -6.67
N GLN A 250 11.04 19.42 -5.76
CA GLN A 250 11.82 18.96 -4.59
C GLN A 250 12.70 17.75 -4.91
N VAL A 251 12.43 17.07 -6.03
CA VAL A 251 13.10 15.82 -6.40
C VAL A 251 14.45 16.09 -7.06
N ASP A 252 15.51 15.54 -6.47
CA ASP A 252 16.84 15.54 -7.07
C ASP A 252 17.04 14.27 -7.91
N ILE A 253 17.00 14.41 -9.24
CA ILE A 253 17.16 13.30 -10.19
C ILE A 253 18.53 12.61 -10.03
N ARG A 254 19.58 13.32 -9.61
CA ARG A 254 20.91 12.72 -9.42
C ARG A 254 20.93 11.80 -8.22
N LYS A 255 20.25 12.19 -7.13
CA LYS A 255 20.09 11.35 -5.93
C LYS A 255 19.19 10.16 -6.21
N LEU A 256 18.10 10.37 -6.96
CA LEU A 256 17.24 9.29 -7.43
C LEU A 256 18.05 8.27 -8.25
N LYS A 257 18.82 8.73 -9.25
CA LYS A 257 19.70 7.87 -10.06
C LYS A 257 20.68 7.09 -9.20
N ARG A 258 21.37 7.78 -8.27
CA ARG A 258 22.31 7.13 -7.33
C ARG A 258 21.62 6.00 -6.57
N ASN A 259 20.44 6.27 -6.01
CA ASN A 259 19.70 5.29 -5.23
C ASN A 259 19.22 4.13 -6.11
N THR A 260 18.76 4.39 -7.34
CA THR A 260 18.43 3.35 -8.33
C THR A 260 19.64 2.49 -8.66
N VAL A 261 20.82 3.07 -8.88
CA VAL A 261 22.07 2.32 -9.12
C VAL A 261 22.41 1.42 -7.94
N ILE A 262 22.30 1.92 -6.71
CA ILE A 262 22.56 1.13 -5.49
C ILE A 262 21.62 -0.07 -5.42
N VAL A 263 20.32 0.13 -5.66
CA VAL A 263 19.32 -0.96 -5.62
C VAL A 263 19.53 -1.97 -6.75
N ALA A 264 19.75 -1.49 -7.98
CA ALA A 264 19.95 -2.36 -9.14
C ALA A 264 21.20 -3.22 -8.98
N GLU A 265 22.34 -2.61 -8.63
CA GLU A 265 23.60 -3.33 -8.44
C GLU A 265 23.55 -4.30 -7.25
N SER A 266 22.87 -3.94 -6.16
CA SER A 266 22.71 -4.85 -5.00
C SER A 266 21.87 -6.06 -5.32
N LEU A 267 20.77 -5.88 -6.06
CA LEU A 267 19.96 -6.99 -6.57
C LEU A 267 20.76 -7.87 -7.52
N ALA A 268 21.44 -7.30 -8.52
CA ALA A 268 22.24 -8.08 -9.46
C ALA A 268 23.34 -8.88 -8.76
N ARG A 269 24.08 -8.28 -7.83
CA ARG A 269 25.12 -8.98 -7.06
C ARG A 269 24.57 -10.11 -6.22
N PHE A 270 23.43 -9.87 -5.57
CA PHE A 270 22.75 -10.89 -4.78
C PHE A 270 22.31 -12.07 -5.66
N MET A 271 21.68 -11.79 -6.81
CA MET A 271 21.09 -12.81 -7.68
C MET A 271 22.14 -13.67 -8.42
N TYR A 272 23.25 -13.09 -8.86
CA TYR A 272 24.34 -13.82 -9.54
C TYR A 272 25.44 -14.33 -8.60
N ASN A 273 25.26 -14.14 -7.29
CA ASN A 273 26.27 -14.42 -6.26
C ASN A 273 27.67 -13.91 -6.65
N LEU A 274 27.75 -12.61 -6.97
CA LEU A 274 29.00 -11.98 -7.44
C LEU A 274 29.96 -11.62 -6.31
N SER A 275 29.59 -11.92 -5.06
CA SER A 275 30.41 -11.64 -3.88
C SER A 275 31.80 -12.28 -3.94
N ASP A 276 31.89 -13.45 -4.56
CA ASP A 276 33.14 -14.23 -4.63
C ASP A 276 34.02 -13.86 -5.83
N LYS A 277 33.48 -13.09 -6.80
CA LYS A 277 34.11 -12.90 -8.13
C LYS A 277 34.81 -11.55 -8.31
N GLY A 278 34.67 -10.60 -7.39
CA GLY A 278 35.41 -9.33 -7.47
C GLY A 278 34.93 -8.21 -6.54
N SER A 279 35.76 -7.16 -6.42
CA SER A 279 35.46 -5.97 -5.61
C SER A 279 34.25 -5.19 -6.16
N ALA A 280 33.53 -4.52 -5.25
CA ALA A 280 32.31 -3.80 -5.60
C ALA A 280 32.49 -2.62 -6.56
N LYS A 281 33.72 -2.14 -6.68
CA LYS A 281 34.10 -1.02 -7.52
C LYS A 281 34.38 -1.42 -8.97
N ASP A 282 34.91 -2.62 -9.17
CA ASP A 282 35.53 -3.02 -10.44
C ASP A 282 34.54 -3.76 -11.35
N MET A 283 33.61 -4.53 -10.76
CA MET A 283 32.58 -5.26 -11.52
C MET A 283 31.21 -4.59 -11.38
N GLN A 284 30.91 -3.70 -12.33
CA GLN A 284 29.59 -3.07 -12.47
C GLN A 284 28.79 -3.81 -13.52
N VAL A 285 27.59 -4.26 -13.17
CA VAL A 285 26.71 -5.00 -14.09
C VAL A 285 26.05 -4.01 -15.05
N PHE A 286 25.63 -2.86 -14.55
CA PHE A 286 24.91 -1.86 -15.34
C PHE A 286 25.87 -0.76 -15.79
N LYS A 287 26.49 -0.95 -16.96
CA LYS A 287 27.37 0.03 -17.61
C LYS A 287 27.12 0.11 -19.11
N GLY A 288 27.34 1.28 -19.70
CA GLY A 288 27.22 1.49 -21.14
C GLY A 288 25.76 1.51 -21.59
N SER A 289 25.34 0.54 -22.41
CA SER A 289 23.96 0.46 -22.92
C SER A 289 22.93 0.16 -21.83
N LEU A 290 23.35 -0.52 -20.76
CA LEU A 290 22.51 -0.84 -19.59
C LEU A 290 22.61 0.22 -18.49
N ASP A 291 23.23 1.37 -18.74
CA ASP A 291 23.28 2.45 -17.74
C ASP A 291 21.88 3.06 -17.53
N ILE A 292 21.70 3.65 -16.35
CA ILE A 292 20.49 4.37 -15.96
C ILE A 292 20.58 5.78 -16.54
N GLN A 293 19.56 6.16 -17.30
CA GLN A 293 19.52 7.45 -18.00
C GLN A 293 18.75 8.50 -17.20
N ASP A 294 19.38 9.65 -16.95
CA ASP A 294 18.79 10.78 -16.22
C ASP A 294 17.52 11.29 -16.92
N ASN A 295 17.53 11.33 -18.26
CA ASN A 295 16.40 11.77 -19.08
C ASN A 295 15.19 10.85 -18.95
N ARG A 296 15.40 9.54 -18.77
CA ARG A 296 14.30 8.59 -18.57
C ARG A 296 13.70 8.74 -17.19
N LEU A 297 14.54 8.85 -16.16
CA LEU A 297 14.07 9.10 -14.79
C LEU A 297 13.27 10.41 -14.69
N SER A 298 13.73 11.49 -15.34
CA SER A 298 13.01 12.75 -15.36
C SER A 298 11.68 12.66 -16.11
N ALA A 299 11.62 11.93 -17.23
CA ALA A 299 10.39 11.69 -17.98
C ALA A 299 9.37 10.87 -17.18
N LEU A 300 9.81 9.78 -16.53
CA LEU A 300 8.96 8.96 -15.67
C LEU A 300 8.44 9.75 -14.47
N MET A 301 9.30 10.53 -13.81
CA MET A 301 8.88 11.40 -12.72
C MET A 301 7.87 12.45 -13.17
N THR A 302 8.07 13.06 -14.34
CA THR A 302 7.13 14.04 -14.91
C THR A 302 5.79 13.40 -15.22
N MET A 303 5.79 12.17 -15.75
CA MET A 303 4.58 11.39 -16.01
C MET A 303 3.83 11.07 -14.71
N ILE A 304 4.52 10.59 -13.68
CA ILE A 304 3.90 10.23 -12.39
C ILE A 304 3.38 11.46 -11.64
N THR A 305 4.04 12.61 -11.78
CA THR A 305 3.65 13.87 -11.11
C THR A 305 2.72 14.74 -11.93
N SER A 306 2.29 14.29 -13.12
CA SER A 306 1.38 15.04 -13.98
C SER A 306 -0.05 15.15 -13.42
N VAL A 307 -0.45 14.17 -12.60
CA VAL A 307 -1.80 14.05 -12.03
C VAL A 307 -1.67 13.89 -10.50
N PRO A 308 -2.56 14.48 -9.69
CA PRO A 308 -2.61 14.22 -8.25
C PRO A 308 -3.03 12.76 -7.97
N ARG A 309 -2.26 12.03 -7.15
CA ARG A 309 -2.43 10.59 -6.93
C ARG A 309 -3.10 10.26 -5.59
N ALA A 310 -4.18 10.96 -5.26
CA ALA A 310 -4.97 10.63 -4.09
C ALA A 310 -5.87 9.43 -4.38
N VAL A 311 -5.90 8.43 -3.50
CA VAL A 311 -6.67 7.17 -3.68
C VAL A 311 -8.15 7.42 -4.01
N GLN A 312 -8.73 8.50 -3.50
CA GLN A 312 -10.13 8.86 -3.72
C GLN A 312 -10.45 9.30 -5.17
N LEU A 313 -9.43 9.74 -5.92
CA LEU A 313 -9.58 10.29 -7.27
C LEU A 313 -9.28 9.27 -8.37
N MET A 314 -8.52 8.22 -8.06
CA MET A 314 -7.94 7.28 -9.04
C MET A 314 -8.98 6.60 -9.95
N ASP A 315 -10.20 6.37 -9.46
CA ASP A 315 -11.26 5.64 -10.16
C ASP A 315 -12.28 6.54 -10.87
N ARG A 316 -12.23 7.87 -10.63
CA ARG A 316 -13.31 8.78 -11.04
C ARG A 316 -13.00 9.55 -12.31
N GLU A 317 -11.78 10.03 -12.42
CA GLU A 317 -11.38 10.91 -13.50
C GLU A 317 -10.64 10.13 -14.60
N PRO A 318 -10.92 10.44 -15.88
CA PRO A 318 -10.31 9.72 -17.00
C PRO A 318 -8.79 9.86 -17.03
N GLU A 319 -8.26 10.99 -16.55
CA GLU A 319 -6.81 11.25 -16.47
C GLU A 319 -6.09 10.26 -15.56
N HIS A 320 -6.71 9.88 -14.44
CA HIS A 320 -6.13 8.94 -13.47
C HIS A 320 -6.19 7.50 -13.99
N THR A 321 -7.28 7.15 -14.68
CA THR A 321 -7.38 5.87 -15.38
C THR A 321 -6.33 5.77 -16.49
N LEU A 322 -6.08 6.87 -17.22
CA LEU A 322 -5.05 6.96 -18.24
C LEU A 322 -3.65 6.76 -17.63
N LEU A 323 -3.37 7.37 -16.47
CA LEU A 323 -2.10 7.17 -15.75
C LEU A 323 -1.88 5.68 -15.42
N ILE A 324 -2.87 5.00 -14.83
CA ILE A 324 -2.77 3.57 -14.51
C ILE A 324 -2.59 2.73 -15.78
N SER A 325 -3.34 3.04 -16.84
CA SER A 325 -3.18 2.33 -18.12
C SER A 325 -1.80 2.54 -18.75
N SER A 326 -1.19 3.72 -18.53
CA SER A 326 0.16 4.04 -18.99
C SER A 326 1.21 3.22 -18.21
N LEU A 327 1.03 3.09 -16.89
CA LEU A 327 1.86 2.21 -16.06
C LEU A 327 1.72 0.73 -16.48
N GLU A 328 0.50 0.29 -16.75
CA GLU A 328 0.23 -1.06 -17.26
C GLU A 328 0.89 -1.29 -18.63
N GLN A 329 0.89 -0.28 -19.50
CA GLN A 329 1.56 -0.34 -20.80
C GLN A 329 3.09 -0.41 -20.66
N GLU A 330 3.70 0.38 -19.76
CA GLU A 330 5.14 0.26 -19.46
C GLU A 330 5.46 -1.15 -18.95
N PHE A 331 4.62 -1.73 -18.08
CA PHE A 331 4.77 -3.11 -17.64
C PHE A 331 4.70 -4.09 -18.81
N LYS A 332 3.69 -3.99 -19.67
CA LYS A 332 3.52 -4.88 -20.84
C LYS A 332 4.64 -4.75 -21.87
N HIS A 333 5.32 -3.60 -21.92
CA HIS A 333 6.44 -3.41 -22.83
C HIS A 333 7.68 -4.24 -22.42
N TYR A 334 7.89 -4.43 -21.11
CA TYR A 334 9.08 -5.11 -20.57
C TYR A 334 8.78 -6.48 -19.93
N LEU A 335 7.56 -6.77 -19.54
CA LEU A 335 7.18 -7.98 -18.83
C LEU A 335 6.27 -8.85 -19.71
N GLN A 336 6.51 -10.16 -19.71
CA GLN A 336 5.76 -11.10 -20.55
C GLN A 336 4.37 -11.40 -19.98
N GLN A 337 4.24 -11.43 -18.66
CA GLN A 337 2.99 -11.70 -17.96
C GLN A 337 2.67 -10.50 -17.07
N VAL A 338 1.59 -9.78 -17.40
CA VAL A 338 1.11 -8.63 -16.62
C VAL A 338 -0.35 -8.85 -16.27
N HIS A 339 -0.64 -8.87 -14.98
CA HIS A 339 -1.99 -9.04 -14.43
C HIS A 339 -2.45 -7.75 -13.76
N ARG A 340 -3.69 -7.37 -14.05
CA ARG A 340 -4.38 -6.24 -13.41
C ARG A 340 -5.44 -6.79 -12.47
N HIS A 341 -5.24 -6.62 -11.18
CA HIS A 341 -6.22 -6.96 -10.16
C HIS A 341 -6.99 -5.70 -9.77
N THR A 342 -8.33 -5.78 -9.81
CA THR A 342 -9.21 -4.66 -9.47
C THR A 342 -10.06 -5.05 -8.27
N PHE A 343 -9.84 -4.36 -7.15
CA PHE A 343 -10.51 -4.62 -5.89
C PHE A 343 -11.58 -3.58 -5.63
N HIS A 344 -12.79 -4.04 -5.35
CA HIS A 344 -13.86 -3.17 -4.85
C HIS A 344 -13.84 -3.13 -3.32
N LEU A 345 -13.92 -1.93 -2.76
CA LEU A 345 -14.06 -1.70 -1.33
C LEU A 345 -15.47 -2.11 -0.85
N ASP A 346 -15.67 -3.41 -0.63
CA ASP A 346 -16.94 -3.93 -0.16
C ASP A 346 -17.12 -3.61 1.33
N ARG A 347 -17.66 -2.42 1.65
CA ARG A 347 -18.15 -2.12 3.00
C ARG A 347 -19.49 -2.82 3.18
N ARG A 348 -19.44 -4.11 3.52
CA ARG A 348 -20.57 -4.79 4.19
C ARG A 348 -20.72 -4.23 5.60
N VAL A 349 -21.20 -2.99 5.70
CA VAL A 349 -21.73 -2.49 6.97
C VAL A 349 -22.95 -3.36 7.24
N LYS A 350 -22.92 -4.16 8.30
CA LYS A 350 -24.14 -4.85 8.76
C LYS A 350 -25.18 -3.76 8.94
N PRO A 351 -26.27 -3.76 8.16
CA PRO A 351 -27.25 -2.69 8.29
C PRO A 351 -27.81 -2.79 9.70
N ALA A 352 -28.00 -1.66 10.39
CA ALA A 352 -28.53 -1.66 11.76
C ALA A 352 -29.89 -2.39 11.86
N THR A 353 -30.60 -2.52 10.73
CA THR A 353 -31.81 -3.33 10.59
C THR A 353 -31.58 -4.83 10.83
N PHE A 354 -30.38 -5.36 10.54
CA PHE A 354 -30.04 -6.75 10.81
C PHE A 354 -30.00 -7.04 12.31
N ASP A 355 -29.38 -6.17 13.10
CA ASP A 355 -29.32 -6.34 14.56
C ASP A 355 -30.70 -6.14 15.21
N LEU A 356 -31.52 -5.21 14.69
CA LEU A 356 -32.92 -5.04 15.10
C LEU A 356 -33.79 -6.25 14.75
N PHE A 357 -33.63 -6.81 13.55
CA PHE A 357 -34.32 -8.02 13.11
C PHE A 357 -33.93 -9.22 13.98
N LEU A 358 -32.64 -9.42 14.23
CA LEU A 358 -32.13 -10.48 15.08
C LEU A 358 -32.65 -10.34 16.52
N GLY A 359 -32.64 -9.11 17.06
CA GLY A 359 -33.23 -8.82 18.37
C GLY A 359 -34.72 -9.14 18.43
N GLY A 360 -35.47 -8.81 17.38
CA GLY A 360 -36.89 -9.16 17.23
C GLY A 360 -37.12 -10.67 17.21
N CYS A 361 -36.31 -11.42 16.46
CA CYS A 361 -36.38 -12.88 16.41
C CYS A 361 -36.10 -13.52 17.79
N ILE A 362 -35.09 -13.02 18.51
CA ILE A 362 -34.74 -13.52 19.85
C ILE A 362 -35.87 -13.23 20.84
N ALA A 363 -36.44 -12.02 20.83
CA ALA A 363 -37.56 -11.65 21.69
C ALA A 363 -38.81 -12.48 21.40
N GLY A 364 -39.12 -12.70 20.11
CA GLY A 364 -40.23 -13.55 19.69
C GLY A 364 -40.07 -15.00 20.14
N TYR A 365 -38.88 -15.56 19.98
CA TYR A 365 -38.55 -16.91 20.44
C TYR A 365 -38.73 -17.05 21.96
N LEU A 366 -38.18 -16.12 22.75
CA LEU A 366 -38.34 -16.13 24.21
C LEU A 366 -39.80 -15.98 24.63
N GLY A 367 -40.57 -15.14 23.93
CA GLY A 367 -42.01 -14.98 24.17
C GLY A 367 -42.80 -16.27 23.93
N ILE A 368 -42.51 -16.99 22.84
CA ILE A 368 -43.16 -18.28 22.53
C ILE A 368 -42.81 -19.32 23.60
N VAL A 369 -41.53 -19.42 23.98
CA VAL A 369 -41.09 -20.37 25.01
C VAL A 369 -41.74 -20.06 26.36
N TYR A 370 -41.80 -18.79 26.76
CA TYR A 370 -42.45 -18.37 27.99
C TYR A 370 -43.95 -18.71 27.99
N TYR A 371 -44.64 -18.44 26.88
CA TYR A 371 -46.05 -18.77 26.73
C TYR A 371 -46.31 -20.28 26.75
N ALA A 372 -45.42 -21.07 26.13
CA ALA A 372 -45.49 -22.53 26.17
C ALA A 372 -45.37 -23.06 27.60
N ILE A 373 -44.44 -22.52 28.40
CA ILE A 373 -44.27 -22.90 29.82
C ILE A 373 -45.52 -22.55 30.65
N GLN A 374 -46.07 -21.35 30.48
CA GLN A 374 -47.31 -20.96 31.19
C GLN A 374 -48.50 -21.83 30.80
N THR A 375 -48.64 -22.12 29.51
CA THR A 375 -49.75 -22.93 28.98
C THR A 375 -49.63 -24.40 29.40
N PHE A 376 -48.41 -24.91 29.61
CA PHE A 376 -48.18 -26.28 30.09
C PHE A 376 -48.86 -26.56 31.44
N GLY A 377 -48.93 -25.57 32.35
CA GLY A 377 -49.68 -25.70 33.61
C GLY A 377 -51.19 -25.88 33.41
N ASN A 378 -51.76 -25.17 32.44
CA ASN A 378 -53.18 -25.29 32.07
C ASN A 378 -53.48 -26.59 31.31
N VAL A 379 -52.55 -27.04 30.48
CA VAL A 379 -52.65 -28.33 29.78
C VAL A 379 -52.55 -29.49 30.78
N TYR A 380 -51.64 -29.40 31.76
CA TYR A 380 -51.49 -30.41 32.82
C TYR A 380 -52.74 -30.52 33.71
N THR A 381 -53.34 -29.39 34.10
CA THR A 381 -54.57 -29.39 34.90
C THR A 381 -55.77 -29.92 34.12
N LYS A 382 -55.90 -29.59 32.83
CA LYS A 382 -56.93 -30.17 31.94
C LYS A 382 -56.73 -31.67 31.73
N LEU A 383 -55.51 -32.13 31.49
CA LEU A 383 -55.19 -33.55 31.38
C LEU A 383 -55.49 -34.31 32.68
N LYS A 384 -55.12 -33.75 33.84
CA LYS A 384 -55.43 -34.32 35.14
C LYS A 384 -56.95 -34.38 35.40
N ALA A 385 -57.71 -33.37 34.97
CA ALA A 385 -59.17 -33.37 35.06
C ALA A 385 -59.81 -34.45 34.16
N THR A 386 -59.32 -34.63 32.92
CA THR A 386 -59.81 -35.68 32.01
C THR A 386 -59.46 -37.09 32.48
N VAL A 387 -58.31 -37.29 33.14
CA VAL A 387 -57.95 -38.58 33.74
C VAL A 387 -58.82 -38.88 34.96
N LYS A 388 -59.12 -37.87 35.79
CA LYS A 388 -60.00 -38.02 36.95
C LYS A 388 -61.46 -38.32 36.56
N ALA A 389 -61.94 -37.72 35.47
CA ALA A 389 -63.27 -37.99 34.89
C ALA A 389 -63.40 -39.37 34.24
N LYS A 390 -62.28 -40.07 33.98
CA LYS A 390 -62.26 -41.43 33.42
C LYS A 390 -62.12 -42.52 34.50
N HIS A 391 -62.06 -42.12 35.78
CA HIS A 391 -61.97 -43.02 36.96
C HIS A 391 -63.16 -42.88 37.91
N GLN A 392 -64.17 -42.08 37.54
CA GLN A 392 -65.55 -42.21 37.99
C GLN A 392 -66.34 -42.87 36.86
#